data_AF-A0A2M7IWF2-F1
#
_entry.id   AF-A0A2M7IWF2-F1
#
_cell.length_a   1.000
_cell.length_b   1.000
_cell.length_c   1.000
_cell.angle_alpha   90.00
_cell.angle_beta   90.00
_cell.angle_gamma   90.00
#
_symmetry.space_group_name_H-M   'P 1'
#
loop_
_entity.id
_entity.type
_entity.pdbx_description
1 polymer ?
#
loop_
_entity_poly.entity_id
_entity_poly.type
_entity_poly.pdbx_seq_one_letter_code
_entity_poly.pdbx_strand_id
1 'polypeptide(L)'
;MAKTVKNIFDEKVSLIYEYNKKSPLFVREANTEIFANNVEKAVEILRQGLRLFPNYPTAYIVLAKALTMLGEYDEALSSYKKGCKIINSDTSFAYFEKEVASTQKQRSAFGRITRRPLTFEQDFSDEIDSLGGDGANFQKLEKTFEDNLGELAERISAVKIPAPSDSIYKEEEEESDFPSEVKIASETLAKIYVAQGEFKEALAMYRRLIPKNPLKENYFLEKISELQVKYNLD
;
A
#
# COMPACT_ATOMS: atom_id res chain seq x y z
N MET A 1 -19.45 14.92 8.89
CA MET A 1 -18.03 15.02 8.50
C MET A 1 -17.85 16.31 7.71
N ALA A 2 -16.94 17.19 8.11
CA ALA A 2 -16.70 18.43 7.37
C ALA A 2 -16.01 18.10 6.04
N LYS A 3 -16.55 18.58 4.91
CA LYS A 3 -15.90 18.45 3.61
C LYS A 3 -14.61 19.28 3.64
N THR A 4 -13.48 18.65 3.39
CA THR A 4 -12.18 19.34 3.26
C THR A 4 -12.26 20.36 2.13
N VAL A 5 -11.53 21.48 2.25
CA VAL A 5 -11.50 22.56 1.23
C VAL A 5 -11.21 22.02 -0.18
N LYS A 6 -10.35 21.00 -0.28
CA LYS A 6 -10.06 20.30 -1.53
C LYS A 6 -11.30 19.61 -2.14
N ASN A 7 -12.08 18.89 -1.33
CA ASN A 7 -13.30 18.22 -1.80
C ASN A 7 -14.35 19.24 -2.28
N ILE A 8 -14.49 20.37 -1.57
CA ILE A 8 -15.40 21.44 -1.99
C ILE A 8 -14.97 22.02 -3.35
N PHE A 9 -13.66 22.16 -3.55
CA PHE A 9 -13.12 22.64 -4.82
C PHE A 9 -13.35 21.64 -5.95
N ASP A 10 -13.07 20.36 -5.72
CA ASP A 10 -13.22 19.32 -6.74
C ASP A 10 -14.71 19.10 -7.09
N GLU A 11 -15.63 19.21 -6.13
CA GLU A 11 -17.08 19.24 -6.38
C GLU A 11 -17.49 20.41 -7.29
N LYS A 12 -16.93 21.61 -7.06
CA LYS A 12 -17.20 22.77 -7.93
C LYS A 12 -16.68 22.54 -9.35
N VAL A 13 -15.50 21.93 -9.49
CA VAL A 13 -14.93 21.60 -10.81
C VAL A 13 -15.83 20.62 -11.55
N SER A 14 -16.34 19.60 -10.86
CA SER A 14 -17.28 18.63 -11.42
C SER A 14 -18.56 19.28 -11.90
N LEU A 15 -19.20 20.10 -11.06
CA LEU A 15 -20.40 20.88 -11.42
C LEU A 15 -20.20 21.77 -12.66
N ILE A 16 -19.05 22.45 -12.76
CA ILE A 16 -18.72 23.30 -13.91
C ILE A 16 -18.55 22.46 -15.18
N TYR A 17 -17.91 21.29 -15.06
CA TYR A 17 -17.72 20.39 -16.18
C TYR A 17 -19.02 19.73 -16.64
N GLU A 18 -19.90 19.32 -15.72
CA GLU A 18 -21.23 18.79 -16.03
C GLU A 18 -22.07 19.80 -16.82
N TYR A 19 -22.05 21.07 -16.40
CA TYR A 19 -22.73 22.15 -17.07
C TYR A 19 -22.10 22.49 -18.44
N ASN A 20 -20.77 22.40 -18.54
CA ASN A 20 -20.04 22.67 -19.78
C ASN A 20 -18.95 21.62 -20.06
N LYS A 21 -19.36 20.56 -20.77
CA LYS A 21 -18.46 19.46 -21.18
C LYS A 21 -17.34 19.87 -22.14
N LYS A 22 -17.36 21.10 -22.66
CA LYS A 22 -16.28 21.66 -23.50
C LYS A 22 -15.21 22.39 -22.68
N SER A 23 -15.34 22.42 -21.36
CA SER A 23 -14.36 23.06 -20.49
C SER A 23 -13.02 22.31 -20.51
N PRO A 24 -11.86 23.02 -20.50
CA PRO A 24 -10.54 22.41 -20.32
C PRO A 24 -10.37 21.65 -18.99
N LEU A 25 -11.31 21.81 -18.05
CA LEU A 25 -11.31 21.17 -16.74
C LEU A 25 -11.56 19.65 -16.77
N PHE A 26 -11.88 19.08 -17.94
CA PHE A 26 -12.14 17.65 -18.10
C PHE A 26 -11.01 16.74 -17.58
N VAL A 27 -9.76 17.19 -17.62
CA VAL A 27 -8.61 16.43 -17.08
C VAL A 27 -8.70 16.33 -15.57
N ARG A 28 -9.10 17.41 -14.91
CA ARG A 28 -9.25 17.43 -13.47
C ARG A 28 -10.42 16.57 -13.04
N GLU A 29 -11.53 16.64 -13.78
CA GLU A 29 -12.68 15.77 -13.54
C GLU A 29 -12.32 14.29 -13.69
N ALA A 30 -11.65 13.94 -14.80
CA ALA A 30 -11.20 12.57 -15.01
C ALA A 30 -10.25 12.10 -13.89
N ASN A 31 -9.39 12.97 -13.38
CA ASN A 31 -8.51 12.64 -12.26
C ASN A 31 -9.30 12.40 -10.96
N THR A 32 -10.35 13.18 -10.70
CA THR A 32 -11.28 12.93 -9.59
C THR A 32 -11.96 11.56 -9.73
N GLU A 33 -12.41 11.20 -10.93
CA GLU A 33 -13.02 9.89 -11.20
C GLU A 33 -12.02 8.73 -11.01
N ILE A 34 -10.74 8.92 -11.38
CA ILE A 34 -9.68 7.95 -11.09
C ILE A 34 -9.53 7.75 -9.58
N PHE A 35 -9.53 8.82 -8.78
CA PHE A 35 -9.48 8.71 -7.31
C PHE A 35 -10.74 8.07 -6.72
N ALA A 36 -11.89 8.25 -7.38
CA ALA A 36 -13.14 7.56 -7.05
C ALA A 36 -13.18 6.10 -7.53
N ASN A 37 -12.09 5.58 -8.10
CA ASN A 37 -11.95 4.25 -8.68
C ASN A 37 -12.82 3.98 -9.92
N ASN A 38 -13.39 5.01 -10.54
CA ASN A 38 -14.17 4.93 -11.78
C ASN A 38 -13.28 5.15 -13.01
N VAL A 39 -12.27 4.30 -13.18
CA VAL A 39 -11.21 4.49 -14.18
C VAL A 39 -11.74 4.48 -15.62
N GLU A 40 -12.74 3.65 -15.91
CA GLU A 40 -13.37 3.55 -17.24
C GLU A 40 -14.04 4.87 -17.66
N LYS A 41 -14.82 5.46 -16.74
CA LYS A 41 -15.46 6.76 -16.94
C LYS A 41 -14.44 7.89 -17.15
N ALA A 42 -13.32 7.84 -16.43
CA ALA A 42 -12.23 8.79 -16.60
C ALA A 42 -11.63 8.72 -18.02
N VAL A 43 -11.44 7.51 -18.57
CA VAL A 43 -10.97 7.33 -19.96
C VAL A 43 -11.96 7.93 -20.96
N GLU A 44 -13.26 7.73 -20.77
CA GLU A 44 -14.28 8.33 -21.64
C GLU A 44 -14.22 9.86 -21.65
N ILE A 45 -14.18 10.47 -20.46
CA ILE A 45 -14.07 11.93 -20.29
C ILE A 45 -12.81 12.46 -20.99
N LEU A 46 -11.67 11.78 -20.81
CA LEU A 46 -10.41 12.18 -21.42
C LEU A 46 -10.42 12.04 -22.95
N ARG A 47 -10.98 10.94 -23.48
CA ARG A 47 -11.12 10.74 -24.93
C ARG A 47 -12.03 11.80 -25.54
N GLN A 48 -13.13 12.17 -24.88
CA GLN A 48 -14.02 13.24 -25.35
C GLN A 48 -13.32 14.60 -25.30
N GLY A 49 -12.63 14.91 -24.20
CA GLY A 49 -11.92 16.18 -24.05
C GLY A 49 -10.76 16.32 -25.05
N LEU A 50 -10.02 15.24 -25.33
CA LEU A 50 -8.95 15.22 -26.33
C LEU A 50 -9.45 15.42 -27.77
N ARG A 51 -10.71 15.09 -28.10
CA ARG A 51 -11.31 15.44 -29.41
C ARG A 51 -11.47 16.95 -29.57
N LEU A 52 -11.72 17.66 -28.47
CA LEU A 52 -11.87 19.12 -28.46
C LEU A 52 -10.52 19.83 -28.31
N PHE A 53 -9.62 19.25 -27.50
CA PHE A 53 -8.31 19.79 -27.17
C PHE A 53 -7.21 18.77 -27.56
N PRO A 54 -6.91 18.61 -28.87
CA PRO A 54 -5.97 17.61 -29.34
C PRO A 54 -4.52 17.87 -28.91
N ASN A 55 -4.18 19.13 -28.60
CA ASN A 55 -2.85 19.55 -28.16
C ASN A 55 -2.80 19.77 -26.65
N TYR A 56 -3.33 18.82 -25.86
CA TYR A 56 -3.31 18.91 -24.40
C TYR A 56 -2.45 17.81 -23.77
N PRO A 57 -1.15 18.07 -23.47
CA PRO A 57 -0.21 17.04 -23.02
C PRO A 57 -0.65 16.35 -21.73
N THR A 58 -1.13 17.13 -20.76
CA THR A 58 -1.57 16.62 -19.46
C THR A 58 -2.71 15.62 -19.62
N ALA A 59 -3.63 15.85 -20.56
CA ALA A 59 -4.72 14.92 -20.84
C ALA A 59 -4.21 13.57 -21.36
N TYR A 60 -3.21 13.56 -22.25
CA TYR A 60 -2.59 12.31 -22.72
C TYR A 60 -1.87 11.55 -21.60
N ILE A 61 -1.18 12.27 -20.70
CA ILE A 61 -0.48 11.68 -19.55
C ILE A 61 -1.49 11.05 -18.58
N VAL A 62 -2.57 11.76 -18.25
CA VAL A 62 -3.61 11.24 -17.35
C VAL A 62 -4.38 10.08 -17.99
N LEU A 63 -4.63 10.14 -19.31
CA LEU A 63 -5.27 9.04 -20.04
C LEU A 63 -4.38 7.80 -20.05
N ALA A 64 -3.07 7.96 -20.25
CA ALA A 64 -2.14 6.86 -20.17
C ALA A 64 -2.13 6.21 -18.79
N LYS A 65 -2.14 7.00 -17.70
CA LYS A 65 -2.27 6.48 -16.32
C LYS A 65 -3.57 5.72 -16.10
N ALA A 66 -4.68 6.21 -16.63
CA ALA A 66 -5.96 5.49 -16.53
C ALA A 66 -5.89 4.15 -17.28
N LEU A 67 -5.29 4.12 -18.47
CA LEU A 67 -5.11 2.89 -19.25
C LEU A 67 -4.16 1.89 -18.59
N THR A 68 -3.06 2.34 -17.96
CA THR A 68 -2.19 1.43 -17.19
C THR A 68 -2.92 0.80 -16.01
N MET A 69 -3.83 1.54 -15.37
CA MET A 69 -4.69 1.01 -14.32
C MET A 69 -5.67 -0.04 -14.85
N LEU A 70 -6.20 0.12 -16.07
CA LEU A 70 -7.05 -0.87 -16.73
C LEU A 70 -6.26 -2.09 -17.27
N GLY A 71 -4.93 -1.98 -17.41
CA GLY A 71 -4.07 -3.04 -17.96
C GLY A 71 -3.85 -2.93 -19.47
N GLU A 72 -4.35 -1.88 -20.09
CA GLU A 72 -4.19 -1.58 -21.53
C GLU A 72 -2.84 -0.89 -21.78
N TYR A 73 -1.75 -1.65 -21.64
CA TYR A 73 -0.39 -1.11 -21.63
C TYR A 73 0.06 -0.52 -22.98
N ASP A 74 -0.32 -1.15 -24.09
CA ASP A 74 0.07 -0.69 -25.44
C ASP A 74 -0.54 0.67 -25.77
N GLU A 75 -1.83 0.86 -25.47
CA GLU A 75 -2.52 2.12 -25.68
C GLU A 75 -2.01 3.21 -24.71
N ALA A 76 -1.67 2.82 -23.47
CA ALA A 76 -1.05 3.72 -22.51
C ALA A 76 0.30 4.27 -23.02
N LEU A 77 1.18 3.42 -23.53
CA LEU A 77 2.48 3.82 -24.08
C LEU A 77 2.31 4.75 -25.29
N SER A 78 1.36 4.45 -26.19
CA SER A 78 1.04 5.32 -27.33
C SER A 78 0.58 6.72 -26.87
N SER A 79 -0.21 6.77 -25.81
CA SER A 79 -0.73 8.00 -25.23
C SER A 79 0.38 8.81 -24.54
N TYR A 80 1.23 8.17 -23.74
CA TYR A 80 2.43 8.80 -23.18
C TYR A 80 3.34 9.36 -24.26
N LYS A 81 3.58 8.62 -25.34
CA LYS A 81 4.40 9.07 -26.47
C LYS A 81 3.85 10.34 -27.10
N LYS A 82 2.54 10.41 -27.33
CA LYS A 82 1.87 11.61 -27.86
C LYS A 82 2.01 12.79 -26.91
N GLY A 83 1.71 12.60 -25.62
CA GLY A 83 1.84 13.64 -24.60
C GLY A 83 3.27 14.19 -24.50
N CYS A 84 4.25 13.29 -24.43
CA CYS A 84 5.69 13.62 -24.33
C CYS A 84 6.21 14.32 -25.59
N LYS A 85 5.73 13.93 -26.77
CA LYS A 85 6.06 14.59 -28.03
C LYS A 85 5.58 16.04 -28.06
N ILE A 86 4.42 16.35 -27.49
CA ILE A 86 3.91 17.73 -27.46
C ILE A 86 4.75 18.61 -26.53
N ILE A 87 5.26 18.07 -25.42
CA ILE A 87 6.17 18.79 -24.50
C ILE A 87 7.64 18.74 -24.93
N ASN A 88 7.96 18.11 -26.08
CA ASN A 88 9.32 17.90 -26.58
C ASN A 88 10.28 17.34 -25.52
N SER A 89 9.81 16.39 -24.71
CA SER A 89 10.61 15.78 -23.64
C SER A 89 10.67 14.27 -23.80
N ASP A 90 11.70 13.79 -24.49
CA ASP A 90 11.95 12.36 -24.68
C ASP A 90 12.38 11.69 -23.37
N THR A 91 13.01 12.44 -22.46
CA THR A 91 13.37 11.96 -21.11
C THR A 91 12.14 11.57 -20.30
N SER A 92 11.05 12.33 -20.41
CA SER A 92 9.78 12.03 -19.75
C SER A 92 9.16 10.73 -20.28
N PHE A 93 9.27 10.49 -21.60
CA PHE A 93 8.74 9.27 -22.20
C PHE A 93 9.46 8.02 -21.68
N ALA A 94 10.80 8.04 -21.61
CA ALA A 94 11.60 6.92 -21.09
C ALA A 94 11.29 6.62 -19.61
N TYR A 95 10.94 7.64 -18.82
CA TYR A 95 10.49 7.45 -17.44
C TYR A 95 9.14 6.70 -17.38
N PHE A 96 8.15 7.16 -18.15
CA PHE A 96 6.83 6.53 -18.18
C PHE A 96 6.88 5.09 -18.71
N GLU A 97 7.71 4.81 -19.73
CA GLU A 97 7.90 3.46 -20.26
C GLU A 97 8.36 2.47 -19.18
N LYS A 98 9.34 2.87 -18.35
CA LYS A 98 9.81 2.07 -17.22
C LYS A 98 8.72 1.87 -16.17
N GLU A 99 7.95 2.91 -15.87
CA GLU A 99 6.82 2.85 -14.93
C GLU A 99 5.78 1.81 -15.40
N VAL A 100 5.38 1.85 -16.68
CA VAL A 100 4.44 0.90 -17.27
C VAL A 100 4.98 -0.53 -17.20
N ALA A 101 6.23 -0.74 -17.61
CA ALA A 101 6.87 -2.06 -17.58
C ALA A 101 6.94 -2.64 -16.16
N SER A 102 7.25 -1.81 -15.15
CA SER A 102 7.28 -2.24 -13.75
C SER A 102 5.89 -2.66 -13.25
N THR A 103 4.86 -1.89 -13.62
CA THR A 103 3.45 -2.17 -13.25
C THR A 103 2.96 -3.46 -13.90
N GLN A 104 3.25 -3.65 -15.18
CA GLN A 104 2.92 -4.87 -15.92
C GLN A 104 3.59 -6.11 -15.30
N LYS A 105 4.88 -6.00 -14.94
CA LYS A 105 5.62 -7.09 -14.30
C LYS A 105 5.01 -7.46 -12.94
N GLN A 106 4.66 -6.46 -12.12
CA GLN A 106 4.04 -6.68 -10.81
C GLN A 106 2.68 -7.39 -10.94
N ARG A 107 1.82 -6.95 -11.86
CA ARG A 107 0.51 -7.59 -12.09
C ARG A 107 0.65 -9.00 -12.67
N SER A 108 1.62 -9.22 -13.56
CA SER A 108 1.88 -10.55 -14.15
C SER A 108 2.42 -11.54 -13.12
N ALA A 109 3.26 -11.09 -12.18
CA ALA A 109 3.71 -11.91 -11.06
C ALA A 109 2.54 -12.34 -10.18
N PHE A 110 1.60 -11.44 -9.91
CA PHE A 110 0.40 -11.74 -9.11
C PHE A 110 -0.58 -12.68 -9.85
N GLY A 111 -0.76 -12.49 -11.17
CA GLY A 111 -1.62 -13.34 -12.00
C GLY A 111 -1.11 -14.78 -12.17
N ARG A 112 0.20 -15.02 -12.01
CA ARG A 112 0.77 -16.37 -11.96
C ARG A 112 0.42 -17.11 -10.66
N ILE A 113 0.22 -16.39 -9.56
CA ILE A 113 -0.10 -16.97 -8.25
C ILE A 113 -1.59 -17.36 -8.18
N THR A 114 -2.48 -16.70 -8.93
CA THR A 114 -3.94 -16.88 -8.83
C THR A 114 -4.56 -17.86 -9.82
N ARG A 115 -3.82 -18.33 -10.85
CA ARG A 115 -4.32 -19.29 -11.85
C ARG A 115 -3.99 -20.74 -11.57
N ARG A 116 -3.14 -21.02 -10.59
CA ARG A 116 -2.92 -22.39 -10.10
C ARG A 116 -3.80 -22.55 -8.86
N PRO A 117 -4.86 -23.38 -8.87
CA PRO A 117 -5.42 -23.81 -7.60
C PRO A 117 -4.25 -24.38 -6.80
N LEU A 118 -4.09 -23.94 -5.56
CA LEU A 118 -3.02 -24.39 -4.68
C LEU A 118 -3.30 -25.85 -4.28
N THR A 119 -3.14 -26.79 -5.22
CA THR A 119 -3.16 -28.22 -4.95
C THR A 119 -1.71 -28.62 -4.67
N PHE A 120 -1.38 -28.54 -3.38
CA PHE A 120 -0.04 -28.76 -2.80
C PHE A 120 0.60 -30.12 -3.19
N GLU A 121 -0.16 -31.07 -3.72
CA GLU A 121 0.30 -32.45 -3.93
C GLU A 121 0.74 -32.79 -5.36
N GLN A 122 0.32 -32.05 -6.40
CA GLN A 122 0.59 -32.45 -7.80
C GLN A 122 1.71 -31.67 -8.48
N ASP A 123 2.08 -30.50 -7.96
CA ASP A 123 3.03 -29.62 -8.64
C ASP A 123 4.50 -30.04 -8.47
N PHE A 124 4.80 -30.82 -7.42
CA PHE A 124 6.17 -31.23 -7.13
C PHE A 124 6.63 -32.43 -7.98
N SER A 125 5.72 -33.33 -8.39
CA SER A 125 6.08 -34.51 -9.21
C SER A 125 6.40 -34.13 -10.65
N ASP A 126 5.61 -33.24 -11.24
CA ASP A 126 5.70 -32.94 -12.68
C ASP A 126 6.96 -32.10 -13.00
N GLU A 127 7.45 -31.30 -12.03
CA GLU A 127 8.70 -30.55 -12.17
C GLU A 127 9.94 -31.45 -11.99
N ILE A 128 9.83 -32.58 -11.27
CA ILE A 128 10.90 -33.57 -11.11
C ILE A 128 11.02 -34.47 -12.35
N ASP A 129 9.89 -34.91 -12.92
CA ASP A 129 9.87 -35.73 -14.14
C ASP A 129 10.41 -34.95 -15.35
N SER A 130 10.14 -33.64 -15.44
CA SER A 130 10.68 -32.78 -16.50
C SER A 130 12.18 -32.49 -16.39
N LEU A 131 12.79 -32.71 -15.21
CA LEU A 131 14.23 -32.50 -14.97
C LEU A 131 15.05 -33.81 -15.07
N GLY A 132 14.40 -34.93 -15.43
CA GLY A 132 15.07 -36.21 -15.68
C GLY A 132 15.76 -36.81 -14.45
N GLY A 133 15.31 -36.46 -13.25
CA GLY A 133 15.92 -36.90 -11.99
C GLY A 133 15.35 -38.22 -11.50
N ASP A 134 16.20 -39.22 -11.30
CA ASP A 134 15.84 -40.49 -10.67
C ASP A 134 15.15 -40.26 -9.31
N GLY A 135 13.85 -40.58 -9.22
CA GLY A 135 13.03 -40.40 -8.00
C GLY A 135 13.58 -41.10 -6.74
N ALA A 136 14.49 -42.07 -6.90
CA ALA A 136 15.22 -42.71 -5.80
C ALA A 136 16.15 -41.75 -5.04
N ASN A 137 16.71 -40.72 -5.71
CA ASN A 137 17.52 -39.69 -5.04
C ASN A 137 16.64 -38.73 -4.23
N PHE A 138 15.39 -38.52 -4.66
CA PHE A 138 14.47 -37.61 -3.98
C PHE A 138 13.97 -38.17 -2.65
N GLN A 139 13.57 -39.45 -2.62
CA GLN A 139 13.22 -40.13 -1.36
C GLN A 139 14.38 -40.15 -0.36
N LYS A 140 15.62 -40.27 -0.86
CA LYS A 140 16.81 -40.17 -0.02
C LYS A 140 17.03 -38.75 0.48
N LEU A 141 16.76 -37.73 -0.35
CA LEU A 141 16.90 -36.33 0.00
C LEU A 141 15.84 -35.87 1.02
N GLU A 142 14.57 -36.25 0.82
CA GLU A 142 13.47 -36.00 1.76
C GLU A 142 13.77 -36.60 3.13
N LYS A 143 14.19 -37.87 3.14
CA LYS A 143 14.56 -38.55 4.39
C LYS A 143 15.74 -37.87 5.07
N THR A 144 16.76 -37.47 4.31
CA THR A 144 17.89 -36.71 4.87
C THR A 144 17.48 -35.32 5.37
N PHE A 145 16.48 -34.68 4.75
CA PHE A 145 15.99 -33.38 5.17
C PHE A 145 15.17 -33.47 6.46
N GLU A 146 14.29 -34.48 6.56
CA GLU A 146 13.54 -34.78 7.79
C GLU A 146 14.48 -35.16 8.95
N ASP A 147 15.48 -36.00 8.68
CA ASP A 147 16.50 -36.38 9.67
C ASP A 147 17.29 -35.14 10.15
N ASN A 148 17.67 -34.25 9.22
CA ASN A 148 18.36 -32.99 9.55
C ASN A 148 17.46 -32.02 10.34
N LEU A 149 16.15 -32.01 10.09
CA LEU A 149 15.20 -31.19 10.86
C LEU A 149 15.07 -31.69 12.30
N GLY A 150 15.01 -33.01 12.48
CA GLY A 150 15.01 -33.65 13.79
C GLY A 150 16.27 -33.31 14.58
N GLU A 151 17.44 -33.41 13.95
CA GLU A 151 18.72 -33.06 14.58
C GLU A 151 18.80 -31.57 14.95
N LEU A 152 18.30 -30.68 14.10
CA LEU A 152 18.20 -29.25 14.39
C LEU A 152 17.24 -28.95 15.55
N ALA A 153 16.08 -29.61 15.59
CA ALA A 153 15.11 -29.45 16.66
C ALA A 153 15.67 -29.94 18.00
N GLU A 154 16.36 -31.09 18.02
CA GLU A 154 17.05 -31.58 19.20
C GLU A 154 18.14 -30.61 19.65
N ARG A 155 18.98 -30.12 18.73
CA ARG A 155 20.02 -29.13 19.03
C ARG A 155 19.43 -27.85 19.63
N ILE A 156 18.35 -27.32 19.07
CA ILE A 156 17.68 -26.12 19.60
C ILE A 156 17.07 -26.41 20.99
N SER A 157 16.47 -27.59 21.18
CA SER A 157 15.86 -27.97 22.46
C SER A 157 16.90 -28.20 23.58
N ALA A 158 18.07 -28.72 23.22
CA ALA A 158 19.19 -28.96 24.14
C ALA A 158 19.89 -27.66 24.54
N VAL A 159 19.83 -26.62 23.69
CA VAL A 159 20.25 -25.27 24.03
C VAL A 159 19.17 -24.64 24.92
N LYS A 160 19.29 -24.86 26.24
CA LYS A 160 18.63 -24.01 27.23
C LYS A 160 19.26 -22.63 27.16
N ILE A 161 18.70 -21.76 26.33
CA ILE A 161 18.91 -20.32 26.46
C ILE A 161 18.31 -19.96 27.82
N PRO A 162 19.09 -19.52 28.82
CA PRO A 162 18.49 -19.02 30.05
C PRO A 162 17.55 -17.88 29.66
N ALA A 163 16.34 -17.85 30.24
CA ALA A 163 15.46 -16.70 30.09
C ALA A 163 16.31 -15.44 30.37
N PRO A 164 16.27 -14.42 29.49
CA PRO A 164 17.11 -13.25 29.67
C PRO A 164 16.84 -12.72 31.06
N SER A 165 17.85 -12.81 31.94
CA SER A 165 17.79 -12.15 33.23
C SER A 165 17.59 -10.67 32.92
N ASP A 166 16.60 -10.03 33.55
CA ASP A 166 16.23 -8.62 33.39
C ASP A 166 17.40 -7.62 33.63
N SER A 167 18.63 -8.09 33.86
CA SER A 167 19.82 -7.32 34.17
C SER A 167 20.81 -7.11 33.00
N ILE A 168 20.48 -7.48 31.76
CA ILE A 168 21.38 -7.27 30.59
C ILE A 168 20.77 -6.36 29.52
N TYR A 169 20.08 -5.30 29.94
CA TYR A 169 19.95 -4.10 29.13
C TYR A 169 20.70 -2.97 29.85
N LYS A 170 22.01 -2.91 29.64
CA LYS A 170 22.71 -1.63 29.74
C LYS A 170 22.41 -0.91 28.44
N GLU A 171 21.62 0.14 28.55
CA GLU A 171 21.43 1.14 27.49
C GLU A 171 22.80 1.75 27.17
N GLU A 172 23.40 1.32 26.07
CA GLU A 172 24.40 2.12 25.37
C GLU A 172 23.61 3.01 24.40
N GLU A 173 23.39 4.25 24.83
CA GLU A 173 22.87 5.32 23.99
C GLU A 173 23.89 5.62 22.87
N GLU A 174 23.81 4.88 21.76
CA GLU A 174 24.25 5.42 20.49
C GLU A 174 23.11 6.30 19.97
N GLU A 175 23.33 7.62 20.02
CA GLU A 175 22.53 8.64 19.32
C GLU A 175 22.54 8.33 17.81
N SER A 176 21.65 7.44 17.40
CA SER A 176 21.22 7.32 16.02
C SER A 176 20.30 8.50 15.75
N ASP A 177 20.75 9.41 14.89
CA ASP A 177 20.10 10.65 14.43
C ASP A 177 18.82 10.40 13.58
N PHE A 178 18.17 9.25 13.78
CA PHE A 178 16.84 8.97 13.27
C PHE A 178 15.81 9.39 14.32
N PRO A 179 14.82 10.24 13.97
CA PRO A 179 13.71 10.54 14.86
C PRO A 179 12.94 9.25 15.12
N SER A 180 13.26 8.63 16.25
CA SER A 180 12.67 7.40 16.74
C SER A 180 11.18 7.60 16.94
N GLU A 181 10.41 6.72 16.31
CA GLU A 181 8.99 6.52 16.55
C GLU A 181 8.10 7.77 16.51
N VAL A 182 7.83 8.28 15.30
CA VAL A 182 6.53 8.94 15.07
C VAL A 182 5.42 7.86 15.10
N LYS A 183 5.14 7.30 16.29
CA LYS A 183 3.94 6.51 16.57
C LYS A 183 2.75 7.44 16.32
N ILE A 184 2.10 7.29 15.17
CA ILE A 184 0.99 8.13 14.73
C ILE A 184 -0.10 8.09 15.81
N ALA A 185 -0.27 9.20 16.54
CA ALA A 185 -1.34 9.32 17.51
C ALA A 185 -2.66 9.70 16.84
N SER A 186 -3.63 8.78 16.89
CA SER A 186 -4.99 8.98 16.41
C SER A 186 -6.01 8.56 17.47
N GLU A 187 -7.18 9.20 17.45
CA GLU A 187 -8.28 8.87 18.36
C GLU A 187 -8.77 7.42 18.16
N THR A 188 -8.78 6.94 16.91
CA THR A 188 -9.16 5.56 16.58
C THR A 188 -8.20 4.55 17.20
N LEU A 189 -6.89 4.81 17.13
CA LEU A 189 -5.88 3.93 17.72
C LEU A 189 -6.01 3.89 19.25
N ALA A 190 -6.25 5.04 19.89
CA ALA A 190 -6.51 5.08 21.33
C ALA A 190 -7.75 4.25 21.72
N LYS A 191 -8.83 4.30 20.92
CA LYS A 191 -10.04 3.48 21.15
C LYS A 191 -9.80 1.99 20.95
N ILE A 192 -8.97 1.60 19.97
CA ILE A 192 -8.58 0.20 19.76
C ILE A 192 -7.86 -0.34 20.99
N TYR A 193 -6.90 0.41 21.54
CA TYR A 193 -6.19 0.00 22.77
C TYR A 193 -7.15 -0.15 23.96
N VAL A 194 -8.12 0.75 24.13
CA VAL A 194 -9.16 0.60 25.17
C VAL A 194 -9.99 -0.67 24.97
N ALA A 195 -10.35 -1.01 23.73
CA ALA A 195 -11.10 -2.23 23.42
C ALA A 195 -10.28 -3.51 23.66
N GLN A 196 -8.96 -3.41 23.56
CA GLN A 196 -8.02 -4.51 23.80
C GLN A 196 -7.64 -4.67 25.28
N GLY A 197 -8.03 -3.73 26.16
CA GLY A 197 -7.62 -3.71 27.57
C GLY A 197 -6.22 -3.13 27.81
N GLU A 198 -5.56 -2.64 26.77
CA GLU A 198 -4.22 -2.04 26.82
C GLU A 198 -4.32 -0.57 27.30
N PHE A 199 -4.61 -0.39 28.59
CA PHE A 199 -4.93 0.92 29.16
C PHE A 199 -3.72 1.86 29.22
N LYS A 200 -2.49 1.35 29.37
CA LYS A 200 -1.25 2.15 29.43
C LYS A 200 -1.00 2.85 28.09
N GLU A 201 -1.13 2.09 27.01
CA GLU A 201 -0.98 2.52 25.63
C GLU A 201 -2.07 3.53 25.29
N ALA A 202 -3.33 3.22 25.60
CA ALA A 202 -4.44 4.14 25.41
C ALA A 202 -4.20 5.50 26.08
N LEU A 203 -3.73 5.51 27.34
CA LEU A 203 -3.39 6.73 28.08
C LEU A 203 -2.27 7.53 27.40
N ALA A 204 -1.20 6.86 26.96
CA ALA A 204 -0.10 7.50 26.23
C ALA A 204 -0.58 8.15 24.92
N MET A 205 -1.50 7.48 24.21
CA MET A 205 -2.09 8.02 22.98
C MET A 205 -2.96 9.25 23.23
N TYR A 206 -3.83 9.23 24.24
CA TYR A 206 -4.66 10.39 24.57
C TYR A 206 -3.85 11.61 25.03
N ARG A 207 -2.79 11.39 25.82
CA ARG A 207 -1.86 12.48 26.23
C ARG A 207 -1.17 13.12 25.03
N ARG A 208 -0.77 12.32 24.02
CA ARG A 208 -0.17 12.82 22.77
C ARG A 208 -1.16 13.55 21.86
N LEU A 209 -2.47 13.33 22.01
CA LEU A 209 -3.50 13.98 21.20
C LEU A 209 -3.87 15.39 21.67
N ILE A 210 -3.67 15.72 22.96
CA ILE A 210 -3.95 17.05 23.53
C ILE A 210 -3.23 18.18 22.77
N PRO A 211 -1.88 18.16 22.61
CA PRO A 211 -1.18 19.23 21.91
C PRO A 211 -1.53 19.31 20.41
N LYS A 212 -1.97 18.20 19.81
CA LYS A 212 -2.33 18.15 18.39
C LYS A 212 -3.73 18.69 18.10
N ASN A 213 -4.65 18.59 19.07
CA ASN A 213 -6.06 18.90 18.90
C ASN A 213 -6.61 19.68 20.11
N PRO A 214 -6.24 20.96 20.28
CA PRO A 214 -6.63 21.77 21.44
C PRO A 214 -8.15 21.96 21.57
N LEU A 215 -8.89 21.92 20.47
CA LEU A 215 -10.36 22.03 20.48
C LEU A 215 -11.06 20.87 21.21
N LYS A 216 -10.39 19.72 21.39
CA LYS A 216 -10.92 18.52 22.04
C LYS A 216 -10.21 18.19 23.36
N GLU A 217 -9.45 19.13 23.92
CA GLU A 217 -8.65 18.89 25.13
C GLU A 217 -9.48 18.35 26.30
N ASN A 218 -10.61 18.99 26.62
CA ASN A 218 -11.50 18.57 27.71
C ASN A 218 -11.99 17.12 27.54
N TYR A 219 -12.29 16.72 26.31
CA TYR A 219 -12.72 15.36 25.99
C TYR A 219 -11.60 14.34 26.23
N PHE A 220 -10.35 14.67 25.86
CA PHE A 220 -9.22 13.78 26.11
C PHE A 220 -8.89 13.67 27.60
N LEU A 221 -9.01 14.76 28.36
CA LEU A 221 -8.81 14.76 29.81
C LEU A 221 -9.84 13.89 30.53
N GLU A 222 -11.11 13.95 30.13
CA GLU A 222 -12.18 13.07 30.65
C GLU A 222 -11.89 11.60 30.35
N LYS A 223 -11.43 11.28 29.12
CA LYS A 223 -11.05 9.91 28.78
C LYS A 223 -9.83 9.41 29.54
N ILE A 224 -8.87 10.30 29.82
CA ILE A 224 -7.71 9.97 30.64
C ILE A 224 -8.14 9.64 32.08
N SER A 225 -9.05 10.42 32.68
CA SER A 225 -9.50 10.16 34.05
C SER A 225 -10.31 8.85 34.15
N GLU A 226 -11.20 8.58 33.20
CA GLU A 226 -11.92 7.29 33.11
C GLU A 226 -10.96 6.09 33.04
N LEU A 227 -9.92 6.19 32.21
CA LEU A 227 -8.97 5.11 32.00
C LEU A 227 -7.99 4.94 33.16
N GLN A 228 -7.64 6.01 33.86
CA GLN A 228 -6.83 5.93 35.08
C GLN A 228 -7.53 5.17 36.19
N VAL A 229 -8.86 5.32 36.33
CA VAL A 229 -9.63 4.54 37.30
C VAL A 229 -9.61 3.05 36.96
N LYS A 230 -9.78 2.70 35.67
CA LYS A 230 -9.74 1.31 35.20
C LYS A 230 -8.36 0.68 35.32
N TYR A 231 -7.32 1.43 34.97
CA TYR A 231 -5.93 0.99 35.10
C TYR A 231 -5.53 0.69 36.56
N ASN A 232 -6.13 1.39 37.53
CA ASN A 232 -5.87 1.16 38.95
C ASN A 232 -6.76 0.05 39.57
N LEU A 233 -7.67 -0.54 38.80
CA LEU A 233 -8.57 -1.62 39.23
C LEU A 233 -8.08 -3.02 38.82
N ASP A 234 -7.14 -3.11 37.88
CA ASP A 234 -6.41 -4.32 37.47
C ASP A 234 -5.05 -4.42 38.17
#